data_AF-A0A2L2YPJ6-F1
#
_entry.id   AF-A0A2L2YPJ6-F1
#
_cell.length_a   1.000
_cell.length_b   1.000
_cell.length_c   1.000
_cell.angle_alpha   90.00
_cell.angle_beta   90.00
_cell.angle_gamma   90.00
#
_symmetry.space_group_name_H-M   'P 1'
#
loop_
_entity.id
_entity.type
_entity.pdbx_description
1 polymer ?
#
loop_
_entity_poly.entity_id
_entity_poly.type
_entity_poly.pdbx_seq_one_letter_code
_entity_poly.pdbx_strand_id
1 'polypeptide(L)'
;AEEMLLKAITIKSTLLGGNDYEVAISVGHLASLYNYDMLLYKEAETLHLQAIDIGITHFGKSYSGLEFEYRGLLRIYAHLGDGDSLSRMYSNLHDWKTLRDQLIEKESKISPLDFKVSIVSPEKIYSLFISPT
;
A
#
# COMPACT_ATOMS: atom_id res chain seq x y z
N ALA A 1 4.38 14.09 17.64
CA ALA A 1 4.04 13.39 16.38
C ALA A 1 3.41 12.03 16.67
N GLU A 2 4.07 11.18 17.47
CA GLU A 2 3.59 9.84 17.84
C GLU A 2 2.13 9.81 18.33
N GLU A 3 1.80 10.59 19.37
CA GLU A 3 0.44 10.63 19.94
C GLU A 3 -0.63 10.94 18.87
N MET A 4 -0.34 11.88 17.96
CA MET A 4 -1.27 12.26 16.89
C MET A 4 -1.43 11.14 15.86
N LEU A 5 -0.34 10.43 15.53
CA LEU A 5 -0.36 9.30 14.60
C LEU A 5 -1.14 8.11 15.21
N LEU A 6 -0.90 7.79 16.48
CA LEU A 6 -1.66 6.78 17.21
C LEU A 6 -3.15 7.12 17.25
N LYS A 7 -3.50 8.37 17.55
CA LYS A 7 -4.89 8.84 17.53
C LYS A 7 -5.52 8.72 16.15
N ALA A 8 -4.78 9.08 15.09
CA ALA A 8 -5.25 8.93 13.71
C ALA A 8 -5.51 7.47 13.34
N ILE A 9 -4.59 6.56 13.71
CA ILE A 9 -4.75 5.12 13.52
C ILE A 9 -6.00 4.63 14.25
N THR A 10 -6.20 4.99 15.52
CA THR A 10 -7.39 4.57 16.28
C THR A 10 -8.69 5.03 15.63
N ILE A 11 -8.78 6.31 15.23
CA ILE A 11 -9.98 6.86 14.60
C ILE A 11 -10.26 6.16 13.27
N LYS A 12 -9.26 6.06 12.39
CA LYS A 12 -9.41 5.44 11.07
C LYS A 12 -9.75 3.95 11.17
N SER A 13 -9.07 3.20 12.03
CA SER A 13 -9.36 1.78 12.26
C SER A 13 -10.78 1.55 12.79
N THR A 14 -11.29 2.46 13.62
CA THR A 14 -12.67 2.37 14.14
C THR A 14 -13.71 2.63 13.06
N LEU A 15 -13.45 3.58 12.16
CA LEU A 15 -14.42 4.01 11.14
C LEU A 15 -14.36 3.17 9.86
N LEU A 16 -13.18 2.72 9.46
CA LEU A 16 -12.92 2.10 8.16
C LEU A 16 -12.55 0.61 8.29
N GLY A 17 -12.16 0.17 9.49
CA GLY A 17 -11.59 -1.15 9.74
C GLY A 17 -10.07 -1.14 9.72
N GLY A 18 -9.45 -2.00 10.53
CA GLY A 18 -7.98 -2.02 10.72
C GLY A 18 -7.17 -2.41 9.49
N ASN A 19 -7.80 -3.03 8.49
CA ASN A 19 -7.18 -3.39 7.22
C ASN A 19 -7.40 -2.34 6.13
N ASP A 20 -8.04 -1.21 6.41
CA ASP A 20 -8.25 -0.18 5.40
C ASP A 20 -6.93 0.50 5.00
N TYR A 21 -6.81 0.89 3.74
CA TYR A 21 -5.61 1.54 3.22
C TYR A 21 -5.28 2.88 3.91
N GLU A 22 -6.28 3.65 4.36
CA GLU A 22 -6.04 4.88 5.12
C GLU A 22 -5.40 4.62 6.50
N VAL A 23 -5.67 3.45 7.07
CA VAL A 23 -4.98 2.95 8.27
C VAL A 23 -3.53 2.64 7.92
N ALA A 24 -3.27 1.94 6.80
CA ALA A 24 -1.93 1.61 6.35
C ALA A 24 -1.03 2.83 6.15
N ILE A 25 -1.53 3.91 5.54
CA ILE A 25 -0.78 5.17 5.42
C ILE A 25 -0.37 5.70 6.79
N SER A 26 -1.28 5.68 7.75
CA SER A 26 -1.05 6.22 9.09
C SER A 26 -0.06 5.35 9.88
N VAL A 27 -0.15 4.03 9.71
CA VAL A 27 0.80 3.04 10.23
C VAL A 27 2.19 3.23 9.63
N GLY A 28 2.32 3.43 8.31
CA GLY A 28 3.60 3.69 7.64
C GLY A 28 4.27 4.99 8.10
N HIS A 29 3.48 6.04 8.37
CA HIS A 29 4.01 7.26 8.98
C HIS A 29 4.52 7.04 10.42
N LEU A 30 3.83 6.23 11.23
CA LEU A 30 4.31 5.86 12.56
C LEU A 30 5.58 5.02 12.48
N ALA A 31 5.65 4.08 11.54
CA ALA A 31 6.85 3.29 11.24
C ALA A 31 8.04 4.20 10.92
N SER A 32 7.83 5.22 10.07
CA SER A 32 8.85 6.20 9.73
C SER A 32 9.32 6.99 10.95
N LEU A 33 8.41 7.50 11.78
CA LEU A 33 8.76 8.19 13.03
C LEU A 33 9.64 7.30 13.94
N TYR A 34 9.24 6.03 14.11
CA TYR A 34 9.98 5.07 14.90
C TYR A 34 11.35 4.74 14.31
N ASN A 35 11.45 4.62 12.99
CA ASN A 35 12.68 4.28 12.28
C ASN A 35 13.70 5.44 12.28
N TYR A 36 13.27 6.66 12.01
CA TYR A 36 14.19 7.78 11.74
C TYR A 36 14.43 8.65 12.98
N ASP A 37 13.39 8.95 13.76
CA ASP A 37 13.49 9.94 14.84
C ASP A 37 13.67 9.28 16.21
N MET A 38 13.05 8.12 16.44
CA MET A 38 13.07 7.45 17.75
C MET A 38 14.01 6.25 17.83
N LEU A 39 14.51 5.76 16.67
CA LEU A 39 15.42 4.61 16.56
C LEU A 39 14.85 3.31 17.15
N LEU A 40 13.52 3.19 17.19
CA LEU A 40 12.77 2.00 17.62
C LEU A 40 12.62 1.03 16.45
N TYR A 41 13.73 0.41 16.04
CA TYR A 41 13.82 -0.33 14.78
C TYR A 41 12.92 -1.56 14.71
N LYS A 42 12.69 -2.25 15.82
CA LYS A 42 11.89 -3.50 15.84
C LYS A 42 10.39 -3.21 15.79
N GLU A 43 9.97 -2.16 16.45
CA GLU A 43 8.62 -1.62 16.39
C GLU A 43 8.35 -1.06 14.98
N ALA A 44 9.28 -0.27 14.43
CA ALA A 44 9.19 0.24 13.07
C ALA A 44 9.11 -0.87 12.01
N GLU A 45 9.90 -1.94 12.17
CA GLU A 45 9.88 -3.10 11.27
C GLU A 45 8.48 -3.71 11.19
N THR A 46 7.86 -3.94 12.34
CA THR A 46 6.52 -4.52 12.44
C THR A 46 5.47 -3.63 11.74
N LEU A 47 5.56 -2.31 11.95
CA LEU A 47 4.63 -1.36 11.35
C LEU A 47 4.81 -1.24 9.83
N HIS A 48 6.05 -1.19 9.34
CA HIS A 48 6.33 -1.19 7.89
C HIS A 48 5.78 -2.47 7.21
N LEU A 49 5.98 -3.64 7.83
CA LEU A 49 5.45 -4.90 7.31
C LEU A 49 3.92 -4.92 7.29
N GLN A 50 3.27 -4.37 8.32
CA GLN A 50 1.81 -4.23 8.36
C GLN A 50 1.29 -3.31 7.24
N ALA A 51 1.93 -2.17 7.01
CA ALA A 51 1.55 -1.24 5.95
C ALA A 51 1.72 -1.88 4.55
N ILE A 52 2.78 -2.67 4.34
CA ILE A 52 3.00 -3.44 3.11
C ILE A 52 1.89 -4.46 2.87
N ASP A 53 1.53 -5.24 3.88
CA ASP A 53 0.49 -6.28 3.77
C ASP A 53 -0.86 -5.69 3.36
N ILE A 54 -1.27 -4.60 4.01
CA ILE A 54 -2.51 -3.90 3.67
C ILE A 54 -2.43 -3.29 2.26
N GLY A 55 -1.31 -2.65 1.91
CA GLY A 55 -1.11 -2.04 0.59
C GLY A 55 -1.16 -3.06 -0.54
N ILE A 56 -0.53 -4.23 -0.37
CA ILE A 56 -0.60 -5.34 -1.33
C ILE A 56 -2.03 -5.86 -1.44
N THR A 57 -2.74 -5.99 -0.32
CA THR A 57 -4.13 -6.48 -0.31
C THR A 57 -5.07 -5.56 -1.10
N HIS A 58 -4.87 -4.24 -1.04
CA HIS A 58 -5.76 -3.26 -1.68
C HIS A 58 -5.38 -2.95 -3.13
N PHE A 59 -4.09 -2.86 -3.42
CA PHE A 59 -3.60 -2.31 -4.70
C PHE A 59 -2.65 -3.25 -5.45
N GLY A 60 -2.34 -4.40 -4.88
CA GLY A 60 -1.45 -5.39 -5.48
C GLY A 60 0.04 -5.07 -5.31
N LYS A 61 0.88 -5.99 -5.79
CA LYS A 61 2.33 -6.00 -5.55
C LYS A 61 3.13 -4.93 -6.31
N SER A 62 2.53 -4.23 -7.28
CA SER A 62 3.19 -3.16 -8.05
C SER A 62 2.81 -1.75 -7.58
N TYR A 63 2.03 -1.67 -6.50
CA TYR A 63 1.54 -0.42 -5.93
C TYR A 63 2.71 0.52 -5.58
N SER A 64 2.65 1.77 -6.04
CA SER A 64 3.74 2.74 -5.89
C SER A 64 4.08 3.05 -4.44
N GLY A 65 3.10 3.04 -3.54
CA GLY A 65 3.32 3.40 -2.13
C GLY A 65 4.17 2.38 -1.37
N LEU A 66 4.34 1.16 -1.89
CA LEU A 66 5.19 0.15 -1.26
C LEU A 66 6.68 0.54 -1.26
N GLU A 67 7.13 1.42 -2.18
CA GLU A 67 8.54 1.83 -2.25
C GLU A 67 9.04 2.42 -0.93
N PHE A 68 8.21 3.25 -0.30
CA PHE A 68 8.56 3.93 0.94
C PHE A 68 8.79 2.94 2.07
N GLU A 69 7.88 1.97 2.21
CA GLU A 69 7.96 0.92 3.23
C GLU A 69 9.19 0.02 3.03
N TYR A 70 9.47 -0.40 1.77
CA TYR A 70 10.66 -1.20 1.47
C TYR A 70 11.96 -0.48 1.78
N ARG A 71 12.06 0.82 1.47
CA ARG A 71 13.22 1.63 1.82
C ARG A 71 13.38 1.79 3.34
N GLY A 72 12.27 1.90 4.07
CA GLY A 72 12.25 1.90 5.53
C GLY A 72 12.85 0.62 6.11
N LEU A 73 12.43 -0.54 5.60
CA LEU A 73 12.96 -1.84 6.02
C LEU A 73 14.43 -2.04 5.66
N LEU A 74 14.88 -1.62 4.47
CA LEU A 74 16.31 -1.65 4.10
C LEU A 74 17.16 -0.89 5.12
N ARG A 75 16.72 0.30 5.53
CA ARG A 75 17.42 1.09 6.54
C ARG A 75 17.49 0.37 7.89
N ILE A 76 16.38 -0.24 8.31
CA ILE A 76 16.31 -1.00 9.56
C ILE A 76 17.30 -2.17 9.53
N TYR A 77 17.26 -2.99 8.48
CA TYR A 77 18.13 -4.16 8.39
C TYR A 77 19.61 -3.79 8.27
N ALA A 78 19.93 -2.69 7.59
CA ALA A 78 21.28 -2.15 7.56
C ALA A 78 21.76 -1.72 8.97
N HIS A 79 20.91 -1.07 9.77
CA HIS A 79 21.26 -0.67 11.14
C HIS A 79 21.39 -1.85 12.10
N LEU A 80 20.55 -2.87 11.94
CA LEU A 80 20.57 -4.07 12.79
C LEU A 80 21.69 -5.05 12.41
N GLY A 81 22.34 -4.87 11.26
CA GLY A 81 23.37 -5.77 10.76
C GLY A 81 22.83 -7.13 10.30
N ASP A 82 21.52 -7.23 10.01
CA ASP A 82 20.88 -8.45 9.55
C ASP A 82 21.07 -8.60 8.02
N GLY A 83 22.16 -9.26 7.63
CA GLY A 83 22.53 -9.45 6.23
C GLY A 83 21.53 -10.28 5.43
N ASP A 84 20.90 -11.28 6.06
CA ASP A 84 19.95 -12.17 5.40
C ASP A 84 18.65 -11.42 5.09
N SER A 85 18.11 -10.67 6.05
CA SER A 85 16.92 -9.83 5.84
C SER A 85 17.20 -8.68 4.89
N LEU A 86 18.40 -8.07 4.94
CA LEU A 86 18.81 -7.03 4.00
C LEU A 86 18.86 -7.55 2.56
N SER A 87 19.46 -8.73 2.34
CA SER A 87 19.53 -9.37 1.02
C SER A 87 18.13 -9.68 0.46
N ARG A 88 17.27 -10.30 1.27
CA ARG A 88 15.87 -10.58 0.91
C ARG A 88 15.12 -9.30 0.54
N MET A 89 15.34 -8.22 1.30
CA MET A 89 14.66 -6.95 1.06
C MET A 89 15.12 -6.29 -0.25
N TYR A 90 16.40 -6.38 -0.61
CA TYR A 90 16.87 -5.93 -1.92
C TYR A 90 16.21 -6.69 -3.07
N SER A 91 16.04 -8.01 -2.94
CA SER A 91 15.28 -8.80 -3.92
C SER A 91 13.82 -8.35 -4.00
N ASN A 92 13.14 -8.17 -2.87
CA ASN A 92 11.75 -7.70 -2.86
C ASN A 92 11.58 -6.33 -3.54
N LEU A 93 12.47 -5.37 -3.25
CA LEU A 93 12.44 -4.04 -3.88
C LEU A 93 12.71 -4.14 -5.39
N HIS A 94 13.62 -5.00 -5.81
CA HIS A 94 13.90 -5.25 -7.22
C HIS A 94 12.69 -5.86 -7.95
N ASP A 95 12.05 -6.87 -7.37
CA ASP A 95 10.87 -7.53 -7.92
C ASP A 95 9.70 -6.56 -8.03
N TRP A 96 9.45 -5.76 -6.97
CA TRP A 96 8.45 -4.69 -6.98
C TRP A 96 8.69 -3.71 -8.13
N LYS A 97 9.94 -3.25 -8.28
CA LYS A 97 10.30 -2.29 -9.34
C LYS A 97 10.06 -2.89 -10.72
N THR A 98 10.45 -4.14 -10.92
CA THR A 98 10.25 -4.86 -12.18
C THR A 98 8.75 -5.01 -12.52
N LEU A 99 7.93 -5.43 -11.54
CA LEU A 99 6.48 -5.55 -11.72
C LEU A 99 5.83 -4.20 -12.05
N ARG A 100 6.30 -3.13 -11.39
CA ARG A 100 5.81 -1.78 -11.61
C ARG A 100 6.16 -1.27 -13.00
N ASP A 101 7.41 -1.44 -13.43
CA ASP A 101 7.88 -0.99 -14.75
C ASP A 101 7.12 -1.75 -15.86
N GLN A 102 6.88 -3.05 -15.69
CA GLN A 102 6.05 -3.86 -16.60
C GLN A 102 4.59 -3.38 -16.66
N LEU A 103 4.00 -3.01 -15.52
CA LEU A 103 2.63 -2.48 -15.47
C LEU A 103 2.54 -1.15 -16.23
N ILE A 104 3.49 -0.24 -15.99
CA ILE A 104 3.55 1.07 -16.66
C ILE A 104 3.71 0.88 -18.18
N GLU A 105 4.59 -0.03 -18.61
CA GLU A 105 4.77 -0.33 -20.03
C GLU A 105 3.47 -0.88 -20.64
N LYS A 106 2.80 -1.80 -19.95
CA LYS A 106 1.52 -2.36 -20.38
C LYS A 106 0.44 -1.29 -20.49
N GLU A 107 0.31 -0.43 -19.48
CA GLU A 107 -0.67 0.67 -19.47
C GLU A 107 -0.37 1.71 -20.55
N SER A 108 0.90 2.02 -20.82
CA SER A 108 1.30 2.94 -21.89
C SER A 108 0.90 2.45 -23.29
N LYS A 109 0.74 1.14 -23.48
CA LYS A 109 0.33 0.52 -24.74
C LYS A 109 -1.19 0.50 -24.92
N ILE A 110 -1.96 0.78 -23.87
CA ILE A 110 -3.42 0.84 -23.91
C ILE A 110 -3.82 2.28 -24.25
N SER A 111 -4.61 2.48 -25.31
CA SER A 111 -5.16 3.81 -25.59
C SER A 111 -6.16 4.19 -24.50
N PRO A 112 -6.14 5.43 -23.97
CA PRO A 112 -7.19 5.94 -23.08
C PRO A 112 -8.59 5.93 -23.72
N LEU A 113 -8.69 5.63 -25.02
CA LEU A 113 -9.94 5.56 -25.78
C LEU A 113 -10.36 4.13 -26.12
N ASP A 114 -9.60 3.09 -25.73
CA ASP A 114 -9.93 1.67 -25.98
C ASP A 114 -10.98 1.11 -25.00
N PHE A 115 -11.98 1.91 -24.62
CA PHE A 115 -13.11 1.43 -23.84
C PHE A 115 -14.12 0.73 -24.75
N LYS A 116 -14.36 -0.57 -24.51
CA LYS A 116 -15.52 -1.27 -25.08
C LYS A 116 -16.80 -0.77 -24.39
N VAL A 117 -17.39 0.29 -24.93
CA VAL A 117 -18.74 0.71 -24.54
C VAL A 117 -19.73 -0.28 -25.13
N SER A 118 -20.34 -1.09 -24.27
CA SER A 118 -21.51 -1.88 -24.65
C SER A 118 -22.71 -0.96 -24.60
N ILE A 119 -23.31 -0.64 -25.75
CA ILE A 119 -24.56 0.12 -25.79
C ILE A 119 -25.63 -0.71 -25.10
N VAL A 120 -26.08 -0.24 -23.94
CA VAL A 120 -27.14 -0.90 -23.17
C VAL A 120 -28.46 -0.22 -23.51
N SER A 121 -29.52 -0.99 -23.76
CA SER A 121 -30.84 -0.40 -24.04
C SER A 121 -31.36 0.38 -22.82
N PRO A 122 -32.13 1.46 -23.03
CA PRO A 122 -32.66 2.28 -21.95
C PRO A 122 -33.45 1.47 -20.91
N GLU A 123 -34.22 0.45 -21.33
CA GLU A 123 -35.01 -0.38 -20.41
C GLU A 123 -34.13 -1.11 -19.39
N LYS A 124 -32.96 -1.58 -19.81
CA LYS A 124 -32.01 -2.28 -18.95
C LYS A 124 -31.35 -1.32 -17.94
N ILE A 125 -31.11 -0.08 -18.35
CA ILE A 125 -30.60 0.98 -17.46
C ILE A 125 -31.64 1.29 -16.39
N TYR A 126 -32.92 1.49 -16.77
CA TYR A 126 -33.98 1.78 -15.81
C TYR A 126 -34.17 0.67 -14.76
N SER A 127 -33.98 -0.59 -15.16
CA SER A 127 -34.10 -1.73 -14.22
C SER A 127 -33.04 -1.75 -13.10
N LEU A 128 -31.90 -1.06 -13.29
CA LEU A 128 -30.84 -0.95 -12.26
C LEU A 128 -31.19 0.04 -11.14
N PHE A 129 -32.13 0.95 -11.38
CA PHE A 129 -32.50 2.01 -10.44
C PHE A 129 -33.83 1.76 -9.73
N ILE A 130 -34.54 0.70 -10.09
CA ILE A 130 -35.80 0.32 -9.44
C ILE A 130 -35.50 -0.81 -8.45
N SER A 131 -35.34 -0.45 -7.18
CA SER A 131 -35.29 -1.44 -6.10
C SER A 131 -36.66 -2.12 -5.96
N PRO A 132 -36.74 -3.46 -5.78
CA PRO A 132 -37.99 -4.10 -5.39
C PRO A 132 -38.39 -3.60 -4.00
N THR A 133 -39.67 -3.20 -3.87
CA THR A 133 -40.32 -2.84 -2.60
C THR A 133 -40.74 -4.09 -1.83
#